data_AF-H0C1B9-F1
#
_entry.id   AF-H0C1B9-F1
#
_cell.length_a   1.000
_cell.length_b   1.000
_cell.length_c   1.000
_cell.angle_alpha   90.00
_cell.angle_beta   90.00
_cell.angle_gamma   90.00
#
_symmetry.space_group_name_H-M   'P 1'
#
loop_
_entity.id
_entity.type
_entity.pdbx_description
1 polymer ?
#
loop_
_entity_poly.entity_id
_entity_poly.type
_entity_poly.pdbx_seq_one_letter_code
_entity_poly.pdbx_strand_id
1 'polypeptide(L)'
;MSSPHILTGSAGSITRVAGIEVGHFTDTRRPTGCTVVMAREGAVGGVDVRGAAPGTRETDLLDPCNLVEKVHAIVLAGGSAWGLEAATGAVRWLEERGVGFDVSVGRLPIVPAAVLFDLLVGDMRIRPDAAAGYAACDAASATDPAEGNVGAGTGAAVGKIFGMQRAMKGGIGTASVTVEGVTVGALIACNALGDVVDPDTAQVIAGARTDDGLRLRDTRRALLRGEAPQPLLAGTNTTIGGGGHGCCDHQGAGPPAGGICPRRPGAQHQPGAHHVRRRHAFQPGNRPGRQERGDDGLGHDGRRGHGHRHGARCAGGPLDHDRRGSASALGRGARLKQHVPRNPSPKGHKNKSHPLGWLER
;
A
#
# COMPACT_ATOMS: atom_id res chain seq x y z
N MET A 1 -29.69 1.27 -28.33
CA MET A 1 -28.75 1.39 -27.20
C MET A 1 -28.82 0.08 -26.45
N SER A 2 -27.90 -0.84 -26.71
CA SER A 2 -27.88 -2.12 -26.00
C SER A 2 -27.27 -1.90 -24.62
N SER A 3 -27.95 -2.32 -23.56
CA SER A 3 -27.37 -2.36 -22.23
C SER A 3 -26.08 -3.17 -22.26
N PRO A 4 -25.00 -2.75 -21.58
CA PRO A 4 -23.84 -3.62 -21.41
C PRO A 4 -24.31 -4.86 -20.65
N HIS A 5 -24.32 -6.00 -21.32
CA HIS A 5 -24.56 -7.28 -20.68
C HIS A 5 -23.42 -7.51 -19.69
N ILE A 6 -23.68 -7.29 -18.40
CA ILE A 6 -22.84 -7.85 -17.33
C ILE A 6 -22.97 -9.36 -17.51
N LEU A 7 -21.92 -9.96 -18.09
CA LEU A 7 -21.90 -11.37 -18.44
C LEU A 7 -22.12 -12.18 -17.16
N THR A 8 -23.13 -13.04 -17.17
CA THR A 8 -23.42 -13.99 -16.08
C THR A 8 -22.43 -15.17 -16.11
N GLY A 9 -21.15 -14.84 -16.00
CA GLY A 9 -20.02 -15.73 -15.78
C GLY A 9 -19.15 -15.17 -14.66
N SER A 10 -17.89 -15.63 -14.56
CA SER A 10 -16.90 -15.06 -13.62
C SER A 10 -16.85 -13.53 -13.75
N ALA A 11 -16.75 -12.83 -12.61
CA ALA A 11 -16.62 -11.37 -12.54
C ALA A 11 -15.32 -10.81 -13.18
N GLY A 12 -14.48 -11.69 -13.73
CA GLY A 12 -13.17 -11.37 -14.28
C GLY A 12 -12.11 -11.30 -13.19
N SER A 13 -10.92 -10.84 -13.56
CA SER A 13 -9.78 -10.75 -12.64
C SER A 13 -8.82 -9.64 -13.05
N ILE A 14 -8.03 -9.15 -12.10
CA ILE A 14 -7.02 -8.12 -12.37
C ILE A 14 -5.95 -8.58 -13.38
N THR A 15 -5.66 -9.89 -13.45
CA THR A 15 -4.70 -10.49 -14.40
C THR A 15 -5.24 -10.57 -15.84
N ARG A 16 -6.52 -10.23 -16.09
CA ARG A 16 -7.02 -9.94 -17.45
C ARG A 16 -6.45 -8.64 -18.04
N VAL A 17 -5.85 -7.78 -17.22
CA VAL A 17 -5.02 -6.66 -17.71
C VAL A 17 -3.66 -7.22 -18.11
N ALA A 18 -3.29 -7.07 -19.39
CA ALA A 18 -2.06 -7.64 -19.93
C ALA A 18 -0.81 -7.14 -19.18
N GLY A 19 0.11 -8.06 -18.85
CA GLY A 19 1.33 -7.76 -18.10
C GLY A 19 1.14 -7.61 -16.58
N ILE A 20 -0.06 -7.85 -16.05
CA ILE A 20 -0.29 -8.00 -14.60
C ILE A 20 -0.15 -9.46 -14.19
N GLU A 21 0.63 -9.68 -13.14
CA GLU A 21 0.72 -10.94 -12.44
C GLU A 21 0.28 -10.76 -10.98
N VAL A 22 -0.33 -11.79 -10.39
CA VAL A 22 -0.71 -11.80 -8.97
C VAL A 22 -0.19 -13.05 -8.30
N GLY A 23 0.36 -12.89 -7.10
CA GLY A 23 0.81 -13.97 -6.24
C GLY A 23 0.41 -13.77 -4.78
N HIS A 24 0.21 -14.86 -4.07
CA HIS A 24 -0.20 -14.86 -2.66
C HIS A 24 0.78 -15.69 -1.82
N PHE A 25 1.13 -15.18 -0.64
CA PHE A 25 1.66 -16.01 0.44
C PHE A 25 0.66 -16.02 1.60
N THR A 26 0.21 -17.20 1.99
CA THR A 26 -0.68 -17.43 3.14
C THR A 26 0.10 -18.13 4.23
N ASP A 27 0.17 -17.55 5.43
CA ASP A 27 0.78 -18.24 6.57
C ASP A 27 -0.20 -19.28 7.12
N THR A 28 0.23 -20.54 7.23
CA THR A 28 -0.62 -21.62 7.75
C THR A 28 -0.68 -21.65 9.28
N ARG A 29 0.21 -20.94 9.98
CA ARG A 29 0.29 -20.92 11.44
C ARG A 29 -0.71 -19.94 12.07
N ARG A 30 -1.20 -18.96 11.31
CA ARG A 30 -2.22 -17.98 11.70
C ARG A 30 -2.93 -17.46 10.45
N PRO A 31 -4.25 -17.18 10.47
CA PRO A 31 -4.92 -16.47 9.38
C PRO A 31 -4.31 -15.09 9.08
N THR A 32 -3.34 -15.05 8.17
CA THR A 32 -2.63 -13.86 7.68
C THR A 32 -1.82 -14.19 6.43
N GLY A 33 -1.23 -13.18 5.81
CA GLY A 33 -0.45 -13.34 4.59
C GLY A 33 -0.23 -12.03 3.86
N CYS A 34 0.35 -12.12 2.67
CA CYS A 34 0.49 -10.99 1.75
C CYS A 34 0.14 -11.38 0.31
N THR A 35 -0.10 -10.36 -0.50
CA THR A 35 -0.49 -10.46 -1.91
C THR A 35 0.34 -9.45 -2.68
N VAL A 36 0.97 -9.90 -3.75
CA VAL A 36 1.75 -9.07 -4.67
C VAL A 36 0.95 -8.92 -5.96
N VAL A 37 0.80 -7.68 -6.43
CA VAL A 37 0.36 -7.36 -7.79
C VAL A 37 1.57 -6.81 -8.54
N MET A 38 2.05 -7.50 -9.57
CA MET A 38 3.34 -7.24 -10.23
C MET A 38 3.14 -6.82 -11.68
N ALA A 39 3.98 -5.91 -12.17
CA ALA A 39 4.21 -5.69 -13.59
C ALA A 39 5.69 -5.48 -13.86
N ARG A 40 6.32 -6.48 -14.50
CA ARG A 40 7.77 -6.59 -14.68
C ARG A 40 8.35 -5.44 -15.51
N GLU A 41 7.64 -4.99 -16.53
CA GLU A 41 8.02 -3.86 -17.40
C GLU A 41 7.79 -2.47 -16.76
N GLY A 42 7.29 -2.46 -15.52
CA GLY A 42 6.85 -1.29 -14.79
C GLY A 42 5.59 -0.64 -15.37
N ALA A 43 4.76 -0.09 -14.50
CA ALA A 43 3.50 0.55 -14.87
C ALA A 43 3.30 1.87 -14.15
N VAL A 44 2.57 2.80 -14.78
CA VAL A 44 2.34 4.14 -14.24
C VAL A 44 1.63 4.07 -12.88
N GLY A 45 2.22 4.65 -11.84
CA GLY A 45 1.72 4.58 -10.47
C GLY A 45 0.79 5.72 -10.06
N GLY A 46 -0.03 5.49 -9.03
CA GLY A 46 -0.89 6.50 -8.40
C GLY A 46 -1.52 5.97 -7.11
N VAL A 47 -1.86 6.84 -6.15
CA VAL A 47 -2.45 6.42 -4.87
C VAL A 47 -3.46 7.45 -4.30
N ASP A 48 -4.48 6.95 -3.60
CA ASP A 48 -5.50 7.74 -2.90
C ASP A 48 -5.72 7.12 -1.50
N VAL A 49 -5.16 7.76 -0.47
CA VAL A 49 -5.21 7.28 0.92
C VAL A 49 -6.27 8.05 1.71
N ARG A 50 -7.33 7.36 2.15
CA ARG A 50 -8.46 7.98 2.88
C ARG A 50 -8.75 7.40 4.26
N GLY A 51 -8.10 6.31 4.65
CA GLY A 51 -8.23 5.75 5.98
C GLY A 51 -7.61 6.67 7.03
N ALA A 52 -8.23 6.78 8.21
CA ALA A 52 -7.75 7.65 9.29
C ALA A 52 -6.46 7.17 10.00
N ALA A 53 -6.04 5.92 9.74
CA ALA A 53 -4.76 5.37 10.21
C ALA A 53 -4.16 4.49 9.10
N PRO A 54 -3.52 5.09 8.09
CA PRO A 54 -2.88 4.33 7.04
C PRO A 54 -1.58 3.69 7.57
N GLY A 55 -1.36 2.44 7.22
CA GLY A 55 -0.02 1.83 7.22
C GLY A 55 0.41 1.69 5.77
N THR A 56 1.37 2.49 5.34
CA THR A 56 1.82 2.57 3.94
C THR A 56 3.34 2.69 3.84
N ARG A 57 3.87 2.30 2.67
CA ARG A 57 5.27 2.47 2.26
C ARG A 57 5.30 2.99 0.83
N GLU A 58 6.25 3.87 0.52
CA GLU A 58 6.52 4.35 -0.84
C GLU A 58 5.29 4.95 -1.55
N THR A 59 4.44 5.65 -0.79
CA THR A 59 3.26 6.34 -1.33
C THR A 59 3.55 7.73 -1.87
N ASP A 60 4.49 8.46 -1.26
CA ASP A 60 4.79 9.85 -1.58
C ASP A 60 5.37 9.99 -3.00
N LEU A 61 6.17 9.01 -3.44
CA LEU A 61 6.71 8.97 -4.80
C LEU A 61 5.64 8.82 -5.90
N LEU A 62 4.40 8.44 -5.53
CA LEU A 62 3.26 8.30 -6.45
C LEU A 62 2.46 9.60 -6.63
N ASP A 63 2.88 10.72 -6.02
CA ASP A 63 2.37 12.04 -6.40
C ASP A 63 2.85 12.36 -7.83
N PRO A 64 1.96 12.76 -8.77
CA PRO A 64 2.31 13.04 -10.16
C PRO A 64 3.26 14.22 -10.37
N CYS A 65 3.65 14.94 -9.31
CA CYS A 65 4.70 15.97 -9.35
C CYS A 65 6.11 15.41 -9.09
N ASN A 66 6.25 14.13 -8.73
CA ASN A 66 7.51 13.49 -8.39
C ASN A 66 8.14 12.73 -9.58
N LEU A 67 9.43 12.41 -9.46
CA LEU A 67 10.25 11.83 -10.53
C LEU A 67 9.85 10.39 -10.92
N VAL A 68 9.22 9.64 -10.01
CA VAL A 68 9.00 8.19 -10.18
C VAL A 68 7.67 7.94 -10.86
N GLU A 69 7.68 7.84 -12.19
CA GLU A 69 6.46 7.57 -12.97
C GLU A 69 5.95 6.13 -12.83
N LYS A 70 6.86 5.15 -12.73
CA LYS A 70 6.55 3.71 -12.77
C LYS A 70 6.80 2.98 -11.45
N VAL A 71 5.97 1.98 -11.17
CA VAL A 71 6.15 0.98 -10.11
C VAL A 71 6.23 -0.42 -10.68
N HIS A 72 6.88 -1.34 -9.98
CA HIS A 72 7.18 -2.70 -10.49
C HIS A 72 6.33 -3.77 -9.80
N ALA A 73 5.93 -3.52 -8.55
CA ALA A 73 4.92 -4.27 -7.84
C ALA A 73 4.20 -3.41 -6.80
N ILE A 74 3.05 -3.88 -6.33
CA ILE A 74 2.33 -3.36 -5.16
C ILE A 74 2.15 -4.51 -4.18
N VAL A 75 2.45 -4.29 -2.90
CA VAL A 75 2.28 -5.31 -1.85
C VAL A 75 1.13 -4.94 -0.92
N LEU A 76 0.15 -5.83 -0.81
CA LEU A 76 -0.89 -5.81 0.20
C LEU A 76 -0.54 -6.84 1.27
N ALA A 77 -0.63 -6.50 2.56
CA ALA A 77 -0.32 -7.46 3.62
C ALA A 77 -1.22 -7.32 4.86
N GLY A 78 -1.42 -8.44 5.56
CA GLY A 78 -1.87 -8.44 6.96
C GLY A 78 -0.76 -7.99 7.91
N GLY A 79 -0.93 -8.22 9.21
CA GLY A 79 0.10 -7.93 10.21
C GLY A 79 0.18 -6.47 10.69
N SER A 80 -0.72 -5.58 10.21
CA SER A 80 -0.60 -4.13 10.47
C SER A 80 0.76 -3.57 10.02
N ALA A 81 1.25 -2.47 10.62
CA ALA A 81 2.50 -1.80 10.25
C ALA A 81 3.73 -2.73 10.10
N TRP A 82 3.80 -3.83 10.86
CA TRP A 82 4.86 -4.83 10.70
C TRP A 82 4.84 -5.52 9.33
N GLY A 83 3.66 -5.76 8.75
CA GLY A 83 3.51 -6.39 7.43
C GLY A 83 4.08 -5.58 6.26
N LEU A 84 4.46 -4.31 6.47
CA LEU A 84 5.19 -3.51 5.49
C LEU A 84 6.58 -4.11 5.19
N GLU A 85 7.10 -4.97 6.06
CA GLU A 85 8.32 -5.74 5.83
C GLU A 85 8.23 -6.66 4.60
N ALA A 86 7.04 -7.14 4.24
CA ALA A 86 6.83 -7.94 3.03
C ALA A 86 7.24 -7.20 1.75
N ALA A 87 7.16 -5.86 1.73
CA ALA A 87 7.65 -5.06 0.60
C ALA A 87 9.16 -5.22 0.39
N THR A 88 9.95 -5.35 1.46
CA THR A 88 11.40 -5.60 1.38
C THR A 88 11.71 -6.94 0.69
N GLY A 89 10.89 -7.96 0.95
CA GLY A 89 10.95 -9.24 0.26
C GLY A 89 10.70 -9.13 -1.24
N ALA A 90 9.68 -8.37 -1.61
CA ALA A 90 9.33 -8.13 -3.01
C ALA A 90 10.39 -7.32 -3.76
N VAL A 91 10.96 -6.27 -3.15
CA VAL A 91 12.10 -5.50 -3.69
C VAL A 91 13.26 -6.46 -3.99
N ARG A 92 13.68 -7.26 -3.01
CA ARG A 92 14.78 -8.22 -3.19
C ARG A 92 14.52 -9.22 -4.34
N TRP A 93 13.31 -9.78 -4.40
CA TRP A 93 12.94 -10.76 -5.45
C TRP A 93 13.02 -10.16 -6.86
N LEU A 94 12.61 -8.89 -7.01
CA LEU A 94 12.62 -8.15 -8.28
C LEU A 94 14.06 -7.76 -8.68
N GLU A 95 14.86 -7.28 -7.74
CA GLU A 95 16.28 -6.94 -7.94
C GLU A 95 17.08 -8.16 -8.41
N GLU A 96 16.92 -9.31 -7.76
CA GLU A 96 17.54 -10.59 -8.14
C GLU A 96 17.18 -11.05 -9.57
N ARG A 97 16.07 -10.54 -10.13
CA ARG A 97 15.57 -10.84 -11.48
C ARG A 97 15.77 -9.68 -12.47
N GLY A 98 16.53 -8.65 -12.09
CA GLY A 98 16.83 -7.49 -12.94
C GLY A 98 15.63 -6.57 -13.21
N VAL A 99 14.55 -6.67 -12.43
CA VAL A 99 13.35 -5.86 -12.59
C VAL A 99 13.47 -4.58 -11.78
N GLY A 100 13.50 -3.43 -12.44
CA GLY A 100 13.63 -2.12 -11.80
C GLY A 100 14.03 -1.02 -12.76
N PHE A 101 14.03 0.23 -12.27
CA PHE A 101 14.64 1.34 -12.97
C PHE A 101 16.12 1.08 -13.19
N ASP A 102 16.62 1.38 -14.38
CA ASP A 102 18.06 1.41 -14.61
C ASP A 102 18.64 2.65 -13.91
N VAL A 103 19.49 2.43 -12.91
CA VAL A 103 20.20 3.50 -12.19
C VAL A 103 21.69 3.51 -12.52
N SER A 104 22.07 2.96 -13.68
CA SER A 104 23.44 2.76 -14.20
C SER A 104 24.37 1.82 -13.41
N VAL A 105 24.14 1.66 -12.11
CA VAL A 105 24.89 0.74 -11.23
C VAL A 105 24.11 -0.53 -10.86
N GLY A 106 22.87 -0.67 -11.35
CA GLY A 106 21.98 -1.76 -11.00
C GLY A 106 20.53 -1.46 -11.39
N ARG A 107 19.61 -2.30 -10.90
CA ARG A 107 18.17 -2.17 -11.09
C ARG A 107 17.54 -1.80 -9.76
N LEU A 108 16.77 -0.71 -9.74
CA LEU A 108 16.07 -0.23 -8.53
C LEU A 108 14.57 -0.54 -8.65
N PRO A 109 14.05 -1.59 -7.99
CA PRO A 109 12.62 -1.87 -7.93
C PRO A 109 11.94 -0.82 -7.03
N ILE A 110 10.79 -0.32 -7.49
CA ILE A 110 9.90 0.54 -6.70
C ILE A 110 8.65 -0.25 -6.36
N VAL A 111 8.36 -0.37 -5.06
CA VAL A 111 7.37 -1.29 -4.52
C VAL A 111 6.56 -0.60 -3.40
N PRO A 112 5.52 0.17 -3.76
CA PRO A 112 4.57 0.68 -2.79
C PRO A 112 3.87 -0.46 -2.06
N ALA A 113 3.59 -0.25 -0.78
CA ALA A 113 2.89 -1.24 0.02
C ALA A 113 1.88 -0.60 0.98
N ALA A 114 0.89 -1.39 1.36
CA ALA A 114 -0.15 -0.98 2.29
C ALA A 114 -0.66 -2.18 3.10
N VAL A 115 -1.02 -1.95 4.36
CA VAL A 115 -1.32 -3.01 5.33
C VAL A 115 -2.68 -2.89 5.98
N LEU A 116 -3.29 -4.06 6.24
CA LEU A 116 -4.51 -4.20 7.02
C LEU A 116 -4.22 -4.82 8.39
N PHE A 117 -5.04 -4.44 9.37
CA PHE A 117 -4.95 -4.93 10.74
C PHE A 117 -5.82 -6.18 10.91
N ASP A 118 -5.17 -7.34 11.03
CA ASP A 118 -5.76 -8.67 11.26
C ASP A 118 -5.32 -9.29 12.60
N LEU A 119 -4.59 -8.53 13.43
CA LEU A 119 -3.92 -9.00 14.66
C LEU A 119 -4.87 -9.50 15.77
N LEU A 120 -6.19 -9.40 15.58
CA LEU A 120 -7.22 -9.93 16.49
C LEU A 120 -7.57 -11.39 16.20
N VAL A 121 -6.96 -12.00 15.17
CA VAL A 121 -7.21 -13.38 14.76
C VAL A 121 -5.96 -14.23 15.01
N GLY A 122 -5.95 -14.99 16.11
CA GLY A 122 -4.83 -15.85 16.51
C GLY A 122 -3.66 -15.10 17.14
N ASP A 123 -2.44 -15.64 17.02
CA ASP A 123 -1.24 -15.06 17.64
C ASP A 123 -0.74 -13.82 16.88
N MET A 124 -0.82 -12.65 17.50
CA MET A 124 -0.40 -11.38 16.90
C MET A 124 1.09 -11.32 16.49
N ARG A 125 1.93 -12.22 17.02
CA ARG A 125 3.38 -12.30 16.72
C ARG A 125 3.67 -12.93 15.35
N ILE A 126 2.78 -13.80 14.86
CA ILE A 126 2.88 -14.42 13.53
C ILE A 126 2.34 -13.41 12.51
N ARG A 127 3.17 -12.94 11.59
CA ARG A 127 2.84 -11.87 10.65
C ARG A 127 3.71 -11.97 9.39
N PRO A 128 3.28 -11.40 8.24
CA PRO A 128 4.09 -11.37 7.03
C PRO A 128 5.40 -10.60 7.26
N ASP A 129 6.51 -11.18 6.83
CA ASP A 129 7.87 -10.63 6.86
C ASP A 129 8.45 -10.55 5.45
N ALA A 130 9.74 -10.26 5.31
CA ALA A 130 10.41 -10.23 4.01
C ALA A 130 10.41 -11.61 3.30
N ALA A 131 10.41 -12.74 4.02
CA ALA A 131 10.35 -14.06 3.39
C ALA A 131 8.95 -14.33 2.80
N ALA A 132 7.88 -13.92 3.52
CA ALA A 132 6.51 -13.97 3.01
C ALA A 132 6.34 -13.15 1.72
N GLY A 133 6.89 -11.93 1.68
CA GLY A 133 6.85 -11.09 0.48
C GLY A 133 7.60 -11.67 -0.71
N TYR A 134 8.79 -12.24 -0.47
CA TYR A 134 9.57 -12.94 -1.49
C TYR A 134 8.80 -14.14 -2.08
N ALA A 135 8.21 -14.96 -1.21
CA ALA A 135 7.43 -16.13 -1.61
C ALA A 135 6.14 -15.75 -2.38
N ALA A 136 5.50 -14.62 -2.03
CA ALA A 136 4.35 -14.11 -2.77
C ALA A 136 4.72 -13.60 -4.17
N CYS A 137 5.93 -13.04 -4.35
CA CYS A 137 6.45 -12.74 -5.69
C CYS A 137 6.76 -14.00 -6.50
N ASP A 138 7.32 -15.03 -5.86
CA ASP A 138 7.66 -16.29 -6.53
C ASP A 138 6.42 -17.07 -7.00
N ALA A 139 5.33 -16.96 -6.24
CA ALA A 139 4.00 -17.48 -6.59
C ALA A 139 3.22 -16.59 -7.59
N ALA A 140 3.79 -15.47 -8.07
CA ALA A 140 3.09 -14.56 -8.96
C ALA A 140 2.93 -15.14 -10.37
N SER A 141 1.72 -15.05 -10.92
CA SER A 141 1.44 -15.47 -12.30
C SER A 141 0.30 -14.67 -12.93
N ALA A 142 0.15 -14.78 -14.26
CA ALA A 142 -0.95 -14.19 -15.01
C ALA A 142 -2.24 -15.04 -15.01
N THR A 143 -2.34 -16.06 -14.15
CA THR A 143 -3.57 -16.86 -14.00
C THR A 143 -4.63 -16.07 -13.21
N ASP A 144 -5.91 -16.48 -13.25
CA ASP A 144 -6.92 -15.87 -12.38
C ASP A 144 -6.55 -16.16 -10.91
N PRO A 145 -6.29 -15.14 -10.07
CA PRO A 145 -5.83 -15.34 -8.71
C PRO A 145 -6.93 -15.90 -7.81
N ALA A 146 -6.52 -16.59 -6.74
CA ALA A 146 -7.46 -17.13 -5.77
C ALA A 146 -8.14 -16.01 -4.96
N GLU A 147 -9.43 -16.21 -4.66
CA GLU A 147 -10.24 -15.28 -3.88
C GLU A 147 -10.49 -15.79 -2.46
N GLY A 148 -11.08 -14.92 -1.62
CA GLY A 148 -11.44 -15.25 -0.24
C GLY A 148 -10.24 -15.23 0.70
N ASN A 149 -10.02 -16.34 1.41
CA ASN A 149 -9.12 -16.41 2.57
C ASN A 149 -7.67 -16.75 2.19
N VAL A 150 -7.11 -15.99 1.26
CA VAL A 150 -5.73 -16.16 0.76
C VAL A 150 -4.93 -14.87 0.85
N GLY A 151 -3.60 -14.96 0.93
CA GLY A 151 -2.70 -13.81 0.93
C GLY A 151 -3.06 -12.79 2.02
N ALA A 152 -3.13 -11.52 1.64
CA ALA A 152 -3.58 -10.44 2.53
C ALA A 152 -5.04 -10.60 3.03
N GLY A 153 -5.89 -11.31 2.27
CA GLY A 153 -7.28 -11.58 2.64
C GLY A 153 -7.45 -12.62 3.74
N THR A 154 -6.42 -13.43 4.03
CA THR A 154 -6.51 -14.55 4.99
C THR A 154 -7.00 -14.12 6.36
N GLY A 155 -6.49 -13.02 6.92
CA GLY A 155 -6.90 -12.47 8.22
C GLY A 155 -8.04 -11.44 8.16
N ALA A 156 -8.51 -11.07 6.97
CA ALA A 156 -9.42 -9.96 6.77
C ALA A 156 -10.86 -10.23 7.27
N ALA A 157 -11.51 -9.23 7.87
CA ALA A 157 -12.87 -9.29 8.39
C ALA A 157 -13.68 -8.00 8.12
N VAL A 158 -15.00 -8.13 8.03
CA VAL A 158 -15.95 -7.02 7.76
C VAL A 158 -17.03 -6.94 8.84
N GLY A 159 -17.71 -5.79 9.00
CA GLY A 159 -18.83 -5.66 9.94
C GLY A 159 -18.42 -5.65 11.41
N LYS A 160 -17.34 -4.94 11.74
CA LYS A 160 -16.67 -4.95 13.05
C LYS A 160 -17.24 -3.95 14.06
N ILE A 161 -18.19 -3.09 13.67
CA ILE A 161 -18.75 -1.99 14.49
C ILE A 161 -19.37 -2.47 15.82
N PHE A 162 -19.94 -3.68 15.86
CA PHE A 162 -20.47 -4.29 17.08
C PHE A 162 -19.53 -5.37 17.67
N GLY A 163 -18.23 -5.25 17.40
CA GLY A 163 -17.16 -6.14 17.87
C GLY A 163 -16.83 -7.31 16.95
N MET A 164 -15.64 -7.89 17.11
CA MET A 164 -15.12 -8.99 16.28
C MET A 164 -16.01 -10.24 16.33
N GLN A 165 -16.68 -10.49 17.44
CA GLN A 165 -17.65 -11.57 17.61
C GLN A 165 -18.88 -11.46 16.69
N ARG A 166 -19.19 -10.25 16.19
CA ARG A 166 -20.26 -10.00 15.21
C ARG A 166 -19.73 -9.93 13.78
N ALA A 167 -18.43 -9.74 13.59
CA ALA A 167 -17.83 -9.62 12.27
C ALA A 167 -18.06 -10.87 11.40
N MET A 168 -18.06 -10.67 10.08
CA MET A 168 -17.94 -11.72 9.07
C MET A 168 -16.53 -11.79 8.52
N LYS A 169 -16.22 -12.93 7.91
CA LYS A 169 -14.97 -13.09 7.19
C LYS A 169 -14.99 -12.24 5.91
N GLY A 170 -13.97 -11.40 5.74
CA GLY A 170 -13.66 -10.71 4.48
C GLY A 170 -12.65 -11.53 3.68
N GLY A 171 -11.96 -10.93 2.70
CA GLY A 171 -10.99 -11.67 1.90
C GLY A 171 -10.36 -10.86 0.77
N ILE A 172 -9.66 -11.56 -0.11
CA ILE A 172 -9.36 -11.10 -1.46
C ILE A 172 -10.62 -11.20 -2.31
N GLY A 173 -10.89 -10.19 -3.12
CA GLY A 173 -11.81 -10.27 -4.25
C GLY A 173 -11.20 -9.58 -5.47
N THR A 174 -11.52 -10.06 -6.67
CA THR A 174 -11.04 -9.49 -7.93
C THR A 174 -12.18 -9.40 -8.95
N ALA A 175 -12.03 -8.49 -9.91
CA ALA A 175 -12.98 -8.32 -11.01
C ALA A 175 -12.28 -7.66 -12.20
N SER A 176 -12.87 -7.78 -13.40
CA SER A 176 -12.47 -6.97 -14.55
C SER A 176 -13.62 -6.73 -15.53
N VAL A 177 -13.51 -5.64 -16.28
CA VAL A 177 -14.43 -5.29 -17.38
C VAL A 177 -13.64 -4.78 -18.58
N THR A 178 -14.00 -5.20 -19.79
CA THR A 178 -13.40 -4.71 -21.03
C THR A 178 -14.43 -3.89 -21.80
N VAL A 179 -14.05 -2.66 -22.19
CA VAL A 179 -14.89 -1.72 -22.93
C VAL A 179 -14.07 -1.13 -24.07
N GLU A 180 -14.53 -1.24 -25.32
CA GLU A 180 -13.84 -0.73 -26.52
C GLU A 180 -12.34 -1.12 -26.58
N GLY A 181 -12.02 -2.38 -26.27
CA GLY A 181 -10.64 -2.89 -26.26
C GLY A 181 -9.77 -2.45 -25.07
N VAL A 182 -10.31 -1.68 -24.13
CA VAL A 182 -9.61 -1.31 -22.88
C VAL A 182 -10.12 -2.18 -21.73
N THR A 183 -9.23 -3.00 -21.16
CA THR A 183 -9.54 -3.83 -19.98
C THR A 183 -9.20 -3.08 -18.70
N VAL A 184 -10.15 -3.05 -17.76
CA VAL A 184 -10.01 -2.54 -16.39
C VAL A 184 -10.04 -3.72 -15.44
N GLY A 185 -9.06 -3.84 -14.56
CA GLY A 185 -8.98 -4.88 -13.52
C GLY A 185 -8.87 -4.29 -12.12
N ALA A 186 -9.42 -4.97 -11.12
CA ALA A 186 -9.34 -4.59 -9.72
C ALA A 186 -9.04 -5.80 -8.83
N LEU A 187 -8.28 -5.60 -7.76
CA LEU A 187 -8.06 -6.58 -6.69
C LEU A 187 -8.10 -5.87 -5.33
N ILE A 188 -8.93 -6.37 -4.42
CA ILE A 188 -9.23 -5.77 -3.12
C ILE A 188 -8.98 -6.76 -1.99
N ALA A 189 -8.24 -6.37 -0.95
CA ALA A 189 -8.23 -7.02 0.35
C ALA A 189 -9.21 -6.31 1.29
N CYS A 190 -10.37 -6.92 1.54
CA CYS A 190 -11.50 -6.30 2.24
C CYS A 190 -11.49 -6.60 3.75
N ASN A 191 -10.92 -5.68 4.56
CA ASN A 191 -10.95 -5.72 6.03
C ASN A 191 -11.71 -4.50 6.61
N ALA A 192 -12.89 -4.20 6.05
CA ALA A 192 -13.70 -3.02 6.33
C ALA A 192 -14.24 -2.96 7.78
N LEU A 193 -14.39 -1.75 8.33
CA LEU A 193 -15.06 -1.54 9.61
C LEU A 193 -16.58 -1.82 9.50
N GLY A 194 -17.20 -1.24 8.48
CA GLY A 194 -18.64 -1.36 8.22
C GLY A 194 -19.00 -2.60 7.39
N ASP A 195 -20.22 -2.56 6.86
CA ASP A 195 -20.81 -3.61 6.04
C ASP A 195 -20.49 -3.42 4.55
N VAL A 196 -20.47 -4.53 3.81
CA VAL A 196 -20.47 -4.59 2.35
C VAL A 196 -21.93 -4.59 1.87
N VAL A 197 -22.24 -3.65 0.99
CA VAL A 197 -23.60 -3.39 0.49
C VAL A 197 -23.61 -3.58 -1.01
N ASP A 198 -24.61 -4.33 -1.50
CA ASP A 198 -24.92 -4.43 -2.91
C ASP A 198 -25.45 -3.07 -3.42
N PRO A 199 -24.83 -2.47 -4.46
CA PRO A 199 -25.11 -1.09 -4.86
C PRO A 199 -26.48 -0.92 -5.53
N ASP A 200 -27.04 -1.97 -6.13
CA ASP A 200 -28.27 -1.92 -6.92
C ASP A 200 -29.51 -2.18 -6.05
N THR A 201 -29.40 -3.09 -5.08
CA THR A 201 -30.48 -3.46 -4.16
C THR A 201 -30.41 -2.73 -2.81
N ALA A 202 -29.27 -2.08 -2.51
CA ALA A 202 -28.93 -1.49 -1.22
C ALA A 202 -28.99 -2.48 -0.02
N GLN A 203 -28.94 -3.78 -0.29
CA GLN A 203 -28.92 -4.82 0.74
C GLN A 203 -27.50 -5.07 1.26
N VAL A 204 -27.38 -5.36 2.55
CA VAL A 204 -26.11 -5.81 3.14
C VAL A 204 -25.87 -7.26 2.71
N ILE A 205 -24.73 -7.54 2.08
CA ILE A 205 -24.35 -8.87 1.59
C ILE A 205 -23.27 -9.54 2.45
N ALA A 206 -22.45 -8.76 3.15
CA ALA A 206 -21.56 -9.23 4.21
C ALA A 206 -21.38 -8.11 5.24
N GLY A 207 -21.33 -8.42 6.53
CA GLY A 207 -21.30 -7.36 7.54
C GLY A 207 -21.48 -7.86 8.96
N ALA A 208 -21.90 -6.95 9.85
CA ALA A 208 -22.12 -7.26 11.25
C ALA A 208 -23.31 -8.22 11.38
N ARG A 209 -23.11 -9.34 12.08
CA ARG A 209 -24.15 -10.34 12.33
C ARG A 209 -25.03 -9.96 13.52
N THR A 210 -26.24 -10.51 13.51
CA THR A 210 -27.18 -10.49 14.64
C THR A 210 -26.65 -11.28 15.83
N ASP A 211 -27.33 -11.20 16.98
CA ASP A 211 -26.79 -11.77 18.22
C ASP A 211 -26.73 -13.30 18.24
N ASP A 212 -27.62 -13.94 17.47
CA ASP A 212 -27.67 -15.38 17.14
C ASP A 212 -26.66 -15.80 16.05
N GLY A 213 -26.02 -14.84 15.37
CA GLY A 213 -25.12 -15.10 14.24
C GLY A 213 -25.80 -15.51 12.92
N LEU A 214 -27.13 -15.59 12.88
CA LEU A 214 -27.89 -16.18 11.76
C LEU A 214 -28.30 -15.19 10.68
N ARG A 215 -28.25 -13.88 10.95
CA ARG A 215 -28.65 -12.82 10.02
C ARG A 215 -27.65 -11.65 10.03
N LEU A 216 -27.81 -10.75 9.07
CA LEU A 216 -27.05 -9.50 8.99
C LEU A 216 -27.83 -8.39 9.71
N ARG A 217 -27.14 -7.62 10.54
CA ARG A 217 -27.75 -6.64 11.47
C ARG A 217 -28.18 -5.33 10.78
N ASP A 218 -27.61 -5.06 9.60
CA ASP A 218 -27.54 -3.76 8.91
C ASP A 218 -27.05 -2.67 9.87
N THR A 219 -25.75 -2.44 9.87
CA THR A 219 -25.10 -1.54 10.81
C THR A 219 -25.60 -0.10 10.68
N ARG A 220 -25.89 0.36 9.46
CA ARG A 220 -26.50 1.68 9.24
C ARG A 220 -27.85 1.77 9.93
N ARG A 221 -28.72 0.77 9.73
CA ARG A 221 -30.04 0.73 10.39
C ARG A 221 -29.94 0.55 11.91
N ALA A 222 -28.98 -0.23 12.40
CA ALA A 222 -28.76 -0.43 13.83
C ALA A 222 -28.34 0.87 14.53
N LEU A 223 -27.37 1.60 13.97
CA LEU A 223 -26.97 2.92 14.48
C LEU A 223 -28.11 3.93 14.41
N LEU A 224 -28.93 3.93 13.35
CA LEU A 224 -30.12 4.79 13.25
C LEU A 224 -31.24 4.43 14.25
N ARG A 225 -31.28 3.20 14.77
CA ARG A 225 -32.14 2.79 15.89
C ARG A 225 -31.56 3.16 17.26
N GLY A 226 -30.37 3.75 17.32
CA GLY A 226 -29.67 4.09 18.57
C GLY A 226 -28.89 2.94 19.20
N GLU A 227 -28.65 1.83 18.48
CA GLU A 227 -27.80 0.74 18.98
C GLU A 227 -26.34 1.21 19.07
N ALA A 228 -25.77 1.21 20.27
CA ALA A 228 -24.42 1.74 20.49
C ALA A 228 -23.33 0.85 19.83
N PRO A 229 -22.36 1.44 19.11
CA PRO A 229 -21.19 0.71 18.62
C PRO A 229 -20.31 0.27 19.79
N GLN A 230 -19.56 -0.83 19.62
CA GLN A 230 -18.56 -1.22 20.62
C GLN A 230 -17.29 -0.37 20.46
N PRO A 231 -16.59 0.00 21.56
CA PRO A 231 -15.30 0.65 21.47
C PRO A 231 -14.28 -0.22 20.73
N LEU A 232 -13.89 0.24 19.54
CA LEU A 232 -12.83 -0.35 18.74
C LEU A 232 -11.54 0.45 18.91
N LEU A 233 -10.40 -0.25 18.90
CA LEU A 233 -9.11 0.39 18.72
C LEU A 233 -9.14 1.20 17.42
N ALA A 234 -8.92 2.51 17.52
CA ALA A 234 -8.90 3.40 16.36
C ALA A 234 -7.84 2.92 15.34
N GLY A 235 -8.17 2.98 14.05
CA GLY A 235 -7.23 2.62 12.98
C GLY A 235 -7.08 1.12 12.66
N THR A 236 -7.84 0.23 13.30
CA THR A 236 -7.76 -1.22 13.10
C THR A 236 -8.50 -1.76 11.86
N ASN A 237 -8.82 -0.90 10.89
CA ASN A 237 -9.73 -1.23 9.79
C ASN A 237 -9.26 -0.57 8.50
N THR A 238 -8.87 -1.39 7.51
CA THR A 238 -8.35 -0.92 6.23
C THR A 238 -8.92 -1.81 5.13
N THR A 239 -9.50 -1.22 4.09
CA THR A 239 -9.72 -1.91 2.81
C THR A 239 -8.73 -1.33 1.84
N ILE A 240 -7.99 -2.20 1.16
CA ILE A 240 -6.91 -1.78 0.26
C ILE A 240 -7.07 -2.53 -1.05
N GLY A 241 -6.81 -1.86 -2.17
CA GLY A 241 -6.78 -2.52 -3.45
C GLY A 241 -5.91 -1.80 -4.46
N GLY A 242 -5.50 -2.54 -5.48
CA GLY A 242 -4.90 -2.03 -6.70
C GLY A 242 -5.91 -2.11 -7.85
N GLY A 243 -5.82 -1.16 -8.79
CA GLY A 243 -6.61 -1.16 -10.02
C GLY A 243 -5.71 -0.87 -11.22
N GLY A 244 -5.87 -1.65 -12.28
CA GLY A 244 -5.09 -1.54 -13.51
C GLY A 244 -5.93 -1.42 -14.76
N HIS A 245 -5.34 -0.83 -15.80
CA HIS A 245 -5.95 -0.61 -17.10
C HIS A 245 -4.96 -0.92 -18.20
N GLY A 246 -5.36 -1.75 -19.16
CA GLY A 246 -4.58 -2.03 -20.37
C GLY A 246 -5.38 -1.67 -21.62
N CYS A 247 -4.75 -0.97 -22.56
CA CYS A 247 -5.29 -0.82 -23.91
C CYS A 247 -4.78 -2.01 -24.75
N CYS A 248 -5.68 -2.74 -25.39
CA CYS A 248 -5.30 -3.59 -26.50
C CYS A 248 -5.14 -2.71 -27.74
N ASP A 249 -3.98 -2.74 -28.39
CA ASP A 249 -3.72 -1.96 -29.59
C ASP A 249 -4.65 -2.38 -30.74
N HIS A 250 -5.66 -1.56 -31.03
CA HIS A 250 -6.22 -1.49 -32.37
C HIS A 250 -5.30 -0.61 -33.22
N GLN A 251 -4.90 -1.13 -34.38
CA GLN A 251 -4.01 -0.43 -35.30
C GLN A 251 -4.66 0.89 -35.76
N GLY A 252 -4.12 2.03 -35.32
CA GLY A 252 -4.42 3.34 -35.90
C GLY A 252 -5.17 4.37 -35.04
N ALA A 253 -4.66 4.71 -33.85
CA ALA A 253 -4.84 6.05 -33.27
C ALA A 253 -3.73 6.38 -32.25
N GLY A 254 -3.08 7.54 -32.38
CA GLY A 254 -2.12 8.02 -31.38
C GLY A 254 -2.83 8.59 -30.14
N PRO A 255 -2.22 8.51 -28.93
CA PRO A 255 -2.84 9.01 -27.71
C PRO A 255 -2.91 10.55 -27.68
N PRO A 256 -4.01 11.15 -27.21
CA PRO A 256 -4.11 12.61 -27.06
C PRO A 256 -3.23 13.12 -25.91
N ALA A 257 -2.57 14.27 -26.14
CA ALA A 257 -1.71 14.92 -25.15
C ALA A 257 -2.48 15.46 -23.94
N GLY A 258 -1.82 15.51 -22.78
CA GLY A 258 -2.42 15.88 -21.50
C GLY A 258 -2.93 17.33 -21.45
N GLY A 259 -4.17 17.51 -20.99
CA GLY A 259 -4.79 18.81 -20.74
C GLY A 259 -4.88 19.13 -19.24
N ILE A 260 -4.38 20.30 -18.85
CA ILE A 260 -4.43 20.84 -17.48
C ILE A 260 -5.83 21.41 -17.19
N CYS A 261 -6.39 21.19 -15.99
CA CYS A 261 -7.58 21.90 -15.51
C CYS A 261 -7.50 22.18 -13.98
N PRO A 262 -7.69 23.44 -13.52
CA PRO A 262 -7.40 23.84 -12.13
C PRO A 262 -8.51 23.52 -11.12
N ARG A 263 -8.13 23.57 -9.82
CA ARG A 263 -8.97 23.21 -8.66
C ARG A 263 -10.05 24.26 -8.34
N ARG A 264 -11.16 23.81 -7.72
CA ARG A 264 -11.95 24.58 -6.74
C ARG A 264 -12.06 23.79 -5.42
N PRO A 265 -12.01 24.43 -4.23
CA PRO A 265 -12.10 23.74 -2.95
C PRO A 265 -13.51 23.72 -2.34
N GLY A 266 -13.79 22.74 -1.49
CA GLY A 266 -14.87 22.79 -0.49
C GLY A 266 -16.06 21.85 -0.69
N ALA A 267 -16.04 20.70 0.00
CA ALA A 267 -17.23 20.03 0.57
C ALA A 267 -16.78 18.94 1.54
N GLN A 268 -17.20 19.01 2.80
CA GLN A 268 -16.99 17.95 3.81
C GLN A 268 -17.81 16.71 3.41
N HIS A 269 -17.26 15.49 3.57
CA HIS A 269 -17.99 14.24 3.28
C HIS A 269 -17.63 13.10 4.24
N GLN A 270 -18.60 12.21 4.46
CA GLN A 270 -18.61 11.18 5.51
C GLN A 270 -17.69 9.98 5.20
N PRO A 271 -17.18 9.28 6.23
CA PRO A 271 -16.39 8.05 6.07
C PRO A 271 -17.28 6.81 5.84
N GLY A 272 -18.07 6.84 4.76
CA GLY A 272 -18.68 5.65 4.16
C GLY A 272 -17.86 5.22 2.93
N ALA A 273 -17.90 3.95 2.56
CA ALA A 273 -17.10 3.39 1.46
C ALA A 273 -17.57 3.87 0.06
N HIS A 274 -17.37 5.15 -0.25
CA HIS A 274 -17.64 5.75 -1.55
C HIS A 274 -16.35 5.91 -2.35
N HIS A 275 -16.21 5.03 -3.34
CA HIS A 275 -15.39 5.11 -4.56
C HIS A 275 -13.97 5.72 -4.46
N VAL A 276 -13.01 4.95 -4.95
CA VAL A 276 -11.76 5.48 -5.53
C VAL A 276 -12.13 6.61 -6.50
N ARG A 277 -11.71 7.84 -6.23
CA ARG A 277 -11.89 8.94 -7.19
C ARG A 277 -10.80 8.78 -8.24
N ARG A 278 -11.15 8.95 -9.52
CA ARG A 278 -10.17 8.91 -10.62
C ARG A 278 -9.06 9.95 -10.39
N ARG A 279 -7.89 9.48 -9.95
CA ARG A 279 -6.56 10.06 -10.19
C ARG A 279 -5.60 8.90 -10.41
N HIS A 280 -5.22 8.72 -11.68
CA HIS A 280 -4.15 7.85 -12.22
C HIS A 280 -4.13 6.40 -11.70
N ALA A 281 -4.44 5.47 -12.61
CA ALA A 281 -4.50 4.05 -12.35
C ALA A 281 -3.40 3.31 -13.14
N PHE A 282 -3.13 2.07 -12.73
CA PHE A 282 -1.95 1.31 -13.15
C PHE A 282 -1.99 1.00 -14.66
N GLN A 283 -1.09 1.58 -15.46
CA GLN A 283 -0.99 1.36 -16.90
C GLN A 283 0.32 0.64 -17.27
N PRO A 284 0.27 -0.63 -17.73
CA PRO A 284 1.41 -1.32 -18.32
C PRO A 284 1.84 -0.63 -19.62
N GLY A 285 3.14 -0.35 -19.76
CA GLY A 285 3.66 0.38 -20.91
C GLY A 285 4.13 -0.52 -22.04
N ASN A 286 3.29 -0.77 -23.06
CA ASN A 286 3.73 -1.36 -24.32
C ASN A 286 4.45 -0.30 -25.19
N ARG A 287 5.79 -0.37 -25.24
CA ARG A 287 6.57 0.15 -26.37
C ARG A 287 7.65 -0.86 -26.75
N PRO A 288 7.75 -1.30 -28.01
CA PRO A 288 8.93 -2.02 -28.46
C PRO A 288 10.13 -1.07 -28.48
N GLY A 289 11.05 -1.25 -27.53
CA GLY A 289 12.30 -0.51 -27.46
C GLY A 289 13.26 -0.95 -28.58
N ARG A 290 13.26 -0.24 -29.70
CA ARG A 290 14.29 -0.40 -30.74
C ARG A 290 15.61 0.20 -30.24
N GLN A 291 16.42 -0.60 -29.56
CA GLN A 291 17.74 -0.19 -29.09
C GLN A 291 18.73 -0.21 -30.25
N GLU A 292 18.92 0.95 -30.88
CA GLU A 292 19.94 1.11 -31.92
C GLU A 292 21.34 1.05 -31.29
N ARG A 293 22.19 0.18 -31.84
CA ARG A 293 23.59 0.09 -31.48
C ARG A 293 24.33 1.22 -32.20
N GLY A 294 24.96 2.11 -31.44
CA GLY A 294 25.95 3.05 -31.95
C GLY A 294 27.34 2.61 -31.48
N ASP A 295 28.01 1.80 -32.28
CA ASP A 295 29.46 1.63 -32.23
C ASP A 295 30.07 2.40 -33.40
N ASP A 296 31.14 3.14 -33.10
CA ASP A 296 32.28 3.54 -33.94
C ASP A 296 32.71 4.99 -33.70
N GLY A 297 34.01 5.16 -33.44
CA GLY A 297 34.65 6.43 -33.12
C GLY A 297 35.44 7.05 -34.27
N LEU A 298 36.54 7.74 -33.93
CA LEU A 298 37.36 8.61 -34.79
C LEU A 298 36.67 9.97 -35.10
N GLY A 299 37.34 11.12 -35.14
CA GLY A 299 38.73 11.45 -34.82
C GLY A 299 39.17 12.79 -35.44
N HIS A 300 39.82 13.65 -34.64
CA HIS A 300 40.62 14.85 -35.03
C HIS A 300 40.00 16.15 -35.62
N ASP A 301 40.27 17.23 -34.87
CA ASP A 301 40.89 18.51 -35.26
C ASP A 301 40.10 19.63 -36.00
N GLY A 302 40.36 20.89 -35.59
CA GLY A 302 40.71 21.92 -36.59
C GLY A 302 39.81 23.15 -36.84
N ARG A 303 39.89 24.16 -35.95
CA ARG A 303 39.88 25.63 -36.25
C ARG A 303 38.58 26.40 -36.62
N ARG A 304 38.26 27.34 -35.72
CA ARG A 304 38.01 28.80 -35.91
C ARG A 304 37.02 29.31 -37.00
N GLY A 305 35.99 30.03 -36.53
CA GLY A 305 35.27 31.08 -37.30
C GLY A 305 34.60 32.10 -36.36
N HIS A 306 34.78 33.40 -36.59
CA HIS A 306 34.25 34.48 -35.73
C HIS A 306 32.81 34.90 -36.10
N GLY A 307 32.02 35.33 -35.10
CA GLY A 307 30.76 36.06 -35.30
C GLY A 307 30.31 36.79 -34.02
N HIS A 308 30.52 38.11 -33.97
CA HIS A 308 30.06 38.97 -32.86
C HIS A 308 28.66 39.56 -33.16
N ARG A 309 27.83 39.75 -32.12
CA ARG A 309 27.43 41.08 -31.56
C ARG A 309 26.39 40.95 -30.42
N HIS A 310 26.68 41.67 -29.33
CA HIS A 310 25.85 42.45 -28.36
C HIS A 310 24.39 42.03 -28.02
N GLY A 311 23.88 42.21 -26.80
CA GLY A 311 24.35 42.79 -25.52
C GLY A 311 23.27 42.53 -24.42
N ALA A 312 23.35 42.91 -23.15
CA ALA A 312 24.27 43.77 -22.40
C ALA A 312 24.43 43.28 -20.93
N ARG A 313 25.26 43.96 -20.11
CA ARG A 313 25.67 43.57 -18.74
C ARG A 313 25.16 44.56 -17.67
N CYS A 314 25.18 44.12 -16.41
CA CYS A 314 25.80 44.76 -15.21
C CYS A 314 25.67 43.75 -14.05
N ALA A 315 26.68 43.16 -13.37
CA ALA A 315 28.03 43.56 -12.92
C ALA A 315 28.05 44.41 -11.63
N GLY A 316 28.70 43.94 -10.54
CA GLY A 316 28.70 44.73 -9.28
C GLY A 316 29.37 44.26 -7.96
N GLY A 317 30.23 43.23 -7.89
CA GLY A 317 31.30 43.07 -6.87
C GLY A 317 30.99 42.93 -5.34
N PRO A 318 31.99 42.62 -4.48
CA PRO A 318 31.79 42.13 -3.09
C PRO A 318 32.61 42.85 -1.98
N LEU A 319 32.71 42.22 -0.79
CA LEU A 319 33.43 42.59 0.47
C LEU A 319 32.60 43.46 1.45
N ASP A 320 32.76 43.40 2.78
CA ASP A 320 33.92 42.99 3.59
C ASP A 320 33.55 42.34 4.96
N HIS A 321 34.55 41.85 5.70
CA HIS A 321 34.50 41.33 7.07
C HIS A 321 34.43 42.44 8.14
N ASP A 322 33.84 42.13 9.32
CA ASP A 322 34.52 42.48 10.59
C ASP A 322 34.18 41.49 11.74
N ARG A 323 35.01 41.51 12.80
CA ARG A 323 34.99 40.65 13.99
C ARG A 323 34.78 41.47 15.28
N ARG A 324 34.68 40.75 16.42
CA ARG A 324 34.64 41.20 17.84
C ARG A 324 33.21 41.52 18.34
N GLY A 325 32.82 41.20 19.59
CA GLY A 325 33.51 40.43 20.64
C GLY A 325 32.76 40.44 22.00
N SER A 326 33.10 39.48 22.87
CA SER A 326 32.98 39.49 24.35
C SER A 326 31.62 39.69 25.09
N ALA A 327 31.12 38.57 25.65
CA ALA A 327 31.05 38.25 27.09
C ALA A 327 29.95 38.79 28.07
N SER A 328 29.55 37.86 28.96
CA SER A 328 28.95 38.04 30.32
C SER A 328 27.48 38.54 30.44
N ALA A 329 26.67 38.18 31.45
CA ALA A 329 26.66 37.10 32.47
C ALA A 329 25.27 37.06 33.18
N LEU A 330 25.12 36.18 34.19
CA LEU A 330 23.97 36.00 35.12
C LEU A 330 22.76 35.22 34.56
N GLY A 331 22.09 34.30 35.28
CA GLY A 331 22.36 33.75 36.62
C GLY A 331 21.05 33.32 37.34
N ARG A 332 21.08 32.19 38.08
CA ARG A 332 19.99 31.44 38.78
C ARG A 332 19.37 30.30 37.94
N GLY A 333 19.20 29.06 38.41
CA GLY A 333 19.72 28.39 39.62
C GLY A 333 18.65 27.64 40.44
N ALA A 334 18.55 26.32 40.28
CA ALA A 334 17.91 25.41 41.24
C ALA A 334 18.37 23.94 41.04
N ARG A 335 18.78 23.27 42.13
CA ARG A 335 19.06 21.82 42.24
C ARG A 335 18.42 21.29 43.52
N LEU A 336 17.78 20.13 43.48
CA LEU A 336 17.64 19.14 44.57
C LEU A 336 17.26 17.80 43.91
N LYS A 337 18.12 16.77 43.87
CA LYS A 337 18.61 15.85 44.92
C LYS A 337 17.69 14.63 45.13
N GLN A 338 18.29 13.46 44.96
CA GLN A 338 17.70 12.13 45.16
C GLN A 338 17.69 11.74 46.65
N HIS A 339 16.81 10.83 47.06
CA HIS A 339 17.00 10.03 48.27
C HIS A 339 16.48 8.60 48.13
N VAL A 340 17.22 7.66 48.72
CA VAL A 340 16.90 6.24 48.90
C VAL A 340 16.96 5.94 50.41
N PRO A 341 16.08 5.08 50.95
CA PRO A 341 16.31 4.42 52.24
C PRO A 341 16.49 2.89 52.12
N ARG A 342 17.23 2.29 53.07
CA ARG A 342 17.47 0.85 53.20
C ARG A 342 16.56 0.20 54.25
N ASN A 343 16.42 -1.11 54.13
CA ASN A 343 15.63 -2.05 54.95
C ASN A 343 16.16 -2.24 56.39
N PRO A 344 15.33 -2.78 57.32
CA PRO A 344 15.79 -3.93 58.10
C PRO A 344 14.76 -5.08 58.27
N SER A 345 15.29 -6.27 58.54
CA SER A 345 14.60 -7.51 58.99
C SER A 345 15.37 -8.04 60.25
N PRO A 346 15.10 -9.21 60.91
CA PRO A 346 14.27 -10.37 60.53
C PRO A 346 13.55 -11.14 61.68
N LYS A 347 12.87 -12.27 61.34
CA LYS A 347 12.62 -13.56 62.07
C LYS A 347 11.22 -14.12 61.70
N GLY A 348 10.99 -15.40 61.35
CA GLY A 348 11.88 -16.50 60.93
C GLY A 348 11.19 -17.89 60.91
N HIS A 349 11.56 -18.77 59.95
CA HIS A 349 11.36 -20.25 59.92
C HIS A 349 9.92 -20.82 59.81
N LYS A 350 9.58 -21.98 59.19
CA LYS A 350 10.23 -23.16 58.51
C LYS A 350 9.08 -23.88 57.70
N ASN A 351 9.22 -24.85 56.77
CA ASN A 351 10.26 -25.34 55.82
C ASN A 351 9.67 -26.54 55.00
N LYS A 352 10.28 -26.95 53.86
CA LYS A 352 10.00 -28.15 52.98
C LYS A 352 8.77 -28.06 52.02
N SER A 353 8.75 -28.64 50.81
CA SER A 353 9.80 -29.21 49.92
C SER A 353 9.27 -29.44 48.47
N HIS A 354 10.16 -29.31 47.48
CA HIS A 354 10.04 -29.54 46.01
C HIS A 354 9.92 -31.06 45.61
N PRO A 355 9.88 -31.51 44.31
CA PRO A 355 10.28 -30.85 43.05
C PRO A 355 9.49 -31.16 41.73
N LEU A 356 10.09 -30.69 40.61
CA LEU A 356 9.90 -30.97 39.16
C LEU A 356 9.13 -29.87 38.39
N GLY A 357 9.70 -29.10 37.45
CA GLY A 357 11.08 -28.96 36.96
C GLY A 357 11.21 -29.20 35.45
N TRP A 358 11.63 -28.19 34.67
CA TRP A 358 12.10 -28.33 33.27
C TRP A 358 13.16 -27.28 32.93
N LEU A 359 14.03 -27.61 31.98
CA LEU A 359 15.32 -26.96 31.68
C LEU A 359 15.23 -26.11 30.39
N GLU A 360 16.18 -25.18 30.23
CA GLU A 360 16.39 -24.42 28.99
C GLU A 360 16.89 -25.29 27.82
N ARG A 361 16.48 -24.93 26.60
CA ARG A 361 17.36 -24.81 25.43
C ARG A 361 16.73 -23.89 24.38
#